data_AF-A0A4P7WS80-F1
#
_entry.id   AF-A0A4P7WS80-F1
#
_cell.length_a   1.000
_cell.length_b   1.000
_cell.length_c   1.000
_cell.angle_alpha   90.00
_cell.angle_beta   90.00
_cell.angle_gamma   90.00
#
_symmetry.space_group_name_H-M   'P 1'
#
loop_
_entity.id
_entity.type
_entity.pdbx_description
1 polymer ?
#
loop_
_entity_poly.entity_id
_entity_poly.type
_entity_poly.pdbx_seq_one_letter_code
_entity_poly.pdbx_strand_id
1 'polypeptide(L)'
;MKYLSTLFVILVFFSCVKSKDKHNEVAITQVKEKTLQDNSKIDAVKYSKSKAIIKGKLIECGSGNKYLYPTIQVMDILMNTSGLHIKDTIKVAHYNWKSGIPKDKECIIYLTSWPIDSENFNKNESWMLIEGDGKYACECK
;
A
#
# COMPACT_ATOMS: atom_id res chain seq x y z
N MET A 1 -32.68 -21.95 62.48
CA MET A 1 -33.83 -21.80 61.56
C MET A 1 -33.33 -21.34 60.20
N LYS A 2 -33.87 -21.93 59.12
CA LYS A 2 -33.69 -21.61 57.68
C LYS A 2 -32.32 -22.05 57.10
N TYR A 3 -32.14 -23.28 56.61
CA TYR A 3 -32.69 -23.97 55.42
C TYR A 3 -32.25 -23.41 54.06
N LEU A 4 -31.65 -24.33 53.29
CA LEU A 4 -31.64 -24.46 51.83
C LEU A 4 -30.81 -23.41 51.06
N SER A 5 -29.97 -23.76 50.08
CA SER A 5 -30.05 -24.88 49.13
C SER A 5 -28.62 -25.23 48.66
N THR A 6 -28.15 -26.48 48.68
CA THR A 6 -28.21 -27.46 47.56
C THR A 6 -28.02 -26.80 46.18
N LEU A 7 -27.08 -27.19 45.32
CA LEU A 7 -26.89 -28.56 44.82
C LEU A 7 -25.65 -28.62 43.89
N PHE A 8 -24.90 -29.71 44.02
CA PHE A 8 -24.26 -30.55 42.99
C PHE A 8 -23.27 -29.95 41.95
N VAL A 9 -21.99 -30.34 42.00
CA VAL A 9 -21.37 -31.52 41.32
C VAL A 9 -21.31 -31.27 39.81
N ILE A 10 -20.13 -31.21 39.19
CA ILE A 10 -19.47 -32.37 38.60
C ILE A 10 -17.93 -32.20 38.62
N LEU A 11 -17.27 -33.14 39.31
CA LEU A 11 -15.89 -33.54 39.10
C LEU A 11 -15.85 -34.48 37.89
N VAL A 12 -15.04 -34.18 36.87
CA VAL A 12 -14.44 -35.25 36.03
C VAL A 12 -13.00 -34.90 35.72
N PHE A 13 -12.14 -35.82 36.15
CA PHE A 13 -10.72 -36.01 35.87
C PHE A 13 -10.42 -36.05 34.37
N PHE A 14 -9.23 -35.63 33.94
CA PHE A 14 -8.32 -36.47 33.14
C PHE A 14 -6.93 -35.81 33.08
N SER A 15 -5.95 -36.58 33.52
CA SER A 15 -4.52 -36.26 33.56
C SER A 15 -3.84 -36.41 32.18
N CYS A 16 -2.67 -35.79 32.07
CA CYS A 16 -1.59 -36.04 31.10
C CYS A 16 -1.90 -35.66 29.64
N VAL A 17 -0.99 -35.03 28.88
CA VAL A 17 0.33 -35.55 28.51
C VAL A 17 1.32 -34.40 28.26
N LYS A 18 2.55 -34.59 28.75
CA LYS A 18 3.72 -33.80 28.40
C LYS A 18 4.20 -34.24 27.01
N SER A 19 4.11 -33.38 25.99
CA SER A 19 4.86 -33.54 24.75
C SER A 19 5.84 -32.39 24.58
N LYS A 20 7.12 -32.72 24.43
CA LYS A 20 8.15 -31.83 23.90
C LYS A 20 8.05 -31.93 22.39
N ASP A 21 7.85 -30.82 21.69
CA ASP A 21 8.22 -30.73 20.29
C ASP A 21 8.97 -29.42 20.01
N LYS A 22 10.13 -29.61 19.39
CA LYS A 22 10.99 -28.60 18.76
C LYS A 22 10.33 -28.14 17.45
N HIS A 23 10.82 -27.01 16.92
CA HIS A 23 10.49 -26.39 15.63
C HIS A 23 9.16 -25.60 15.66
N ASN A 24 9.07 -24.31 15.35
CA ASN A 24 9.86 -23.51 14.44
C ASN A 24 10.05 -22.09 15.01
N GLU A 25 11.30 -21.64 14.99
CA GLU A 25 11.64 -20.24 14.87
C GLU A 25 10.92 -19.73 13.61
N VAL A 26 9.78 -19.07 13.80
CA VAL A 26 9.18 -18.27 12.73
C VAL A 26 10.17 -17.16 12.52
N ALA A 27 10.98 -17.31 11.48
CA ALA A 27 11.73 -16.23 10.88
C ALA A 27 10.73 -15.09 10.70
N ILE A 28 10.79 -14.13 11.63
CA ILE A 28 10.27 -12.80 11.39
C ILE A 28 11.15 -12.33 10.26
N THR A 29 10.67 -12.55 9.03
CA THR A 29 11.22 -11.96 7.83
C THR A 29 11.37 -10.51 8.17
N GLN A 30 12.60 -10.11 8.43
CA GLN A 30 13.01 -8.73 8.48
C GLN A 30 12.66 -8.21 7.10
N VAL A 31 11.43 -7.71 6.94
CA VAL A 31 11.11 -6.63 6.02
C VAL A 31 11.95 -5.50 6.57
N LYS A 32 13.21 -5.55 6.16
CA LYS A 32 14.24 -4.60 6.45
C LYS A 32 13.64 -3.29 5.97
N GLU A 33 13.22 -2.48 6.93
CA GLU A 33 13.14 -1.04 6.79
C GLU A 33 14.42 -0.61 6.09
N LYS A 34 14.34 -0.53 4.77
CA LYS A 34 15.26 0.20 3.91
C LYS A 34 14.82 1.67 3.85
N THR A 35 13.97 2.08 4.79
CA THR A 35 13.64 3.45 5.14
C THR A 35 14.90 4.08 5.73
N LEU A 36 15.53 5.00 4.98
CA LEU A 36 16.62 5.93 5.36
C LEU A 36 17.91 5.89 4.52
N GLN A 37 17.88 5.48 3.26
CA GLN A 37 18.93 5.90 2.32
C GLN A 37 18.32 6.46 1.02
N ASP A 38 18.48 7.77 0.83
CA ASP A 38 18.12 8.59 -0.36
C ASP A 38 16.73 9.26 -0.40
N ASN A 39 16.10 9.55 0.76
CA ASN A 39 14.94 10.46 0.81
C ASN A 39 15.32 11.94 0.57
N SER A 40 16.62 12.29 0.47
CA SER A 40 17.07 13.66 0.19
C SER A 40 16.68 14.19 -1.20
N LYS A 41 16.05 13.36 -2.04
CA LYS A 41 15.57 13.74 -3.37
C LYS A 41 14.06 13.85 -3.51
N ILE A 42 13.28 13.59 -2.45
CA ILE A 42 11.82 13.70 -2.52
C ILE A 42 11.41 15.16 -2.39
N ASP A 43 10.63 15.67 -3.33
CA ASP A 43 10.07 17.02 -3.30
C ASP A 43 9.07 17.14 -2.13
N ALA A 44 9.35 18.05 -1.19
CA ALA A 44 8.56 18.21 0.03
C ALA A 44 7.12 18.67 -0.25
N VAL A 45 6.89 19.48 -1.29
CA VAL A 45 5.55 19.95 -1.65
C VAL A 45 4.74 18.77 -2.20
N LYS A 46 5.32 17.99 -3.11
CA LYS A 46 4.65 16.81 -3.67
C LYS A 46 4.44 15.73 -2.61
N TYR A 47 5.40 15.56 -1.70
CA TYR A 47 5.29 14.66 -0.54
C TYR A 47 4.04 14.96 0.27
N SER A 48 3.80 16.24 0.61
CA SER A 48 2.64 16.65 1.43
C SER A 48 1.28 16.34 0.79
N LYS A 49 1.23 16.24 -0.55
CA LYS A 49 0.03 15.94 -1.34
C LYS A 49 -0.14 14.45 -1.65
N SER A 50 0.87 13.64 -1.35
CA SER A 50 0.93 12.24 -1.75
C SER A 50 0.42 11.33 -0.64
N LYS A 51 -0.30 10.28 -1.03
CA LYS A 51 -0.61 9.13 -0.19
C LYS A 51 0.36 7.97 -0.41
N ALA A 52 1.00 7.93 -1.58
CA ALA A 52 2.10 7.02 -1.85
C ALA A 52 3.13 7.67 -2.77
N ILE A 53 4.39 7.26 -2.61
CA ILE A 53 5.49 7.63 -3.51
C ILE A 53 6.19 6.33 -3.87
N ILE A 54 6.29 6.06 -5.17
CA ILE A 54 6.90 4.84 -5.68
C ILE A 54 8.03 5.19 -6.64
N LYS A 55 9.01 4.30 -6.73
CA LYS A 55 9.87 4.22 -7.89
C LYS A 55 9.25 3.23 -8.87
N GLY A 56 9.02 3.65 -10.11
CA GLY A 56 8.37 2.78 -11.09
C GLY A 56 8.63 3.16 -12.53
N LYS A 57 8.14 2.31 -13.44
CA LYS A 57 8.26 2.49 -14.89
C LYS A 57 6.93 2.21 -15.56
N LEU A 58 6.58 3.01 -16.56
CA LEU A 58 5.41 2.77 -17.41
C LEU A 58 5.58 1.49 -18.22
N ILE A 59 4.60 0.60 -18.18
CA ILE A 59 4.58 -0.63 -19.01
C ILE A 59 3.42 -0.64 -20.01
N GLU A 60 2.32 0.09 -19.74
CA GLU A 60 1.19 0.22 -20.67
C GLU A 60 0.62 1.64 -20.58
N CYS A 61 0.38 2.30 -21.71
CA CYS A 61 -0.09 3.70 -21.73
C CYS A 61 -1.53 3.88 -21.20
N GLY A 62 -2.30 2.79 -21.13
CA GLY A 62 -3.71 2.83 -20.76
C GLY A 62 -4.58 3.51 -21.83
N SER A 63 -5.88 3.51 -21.59
CA SER A 63 -6.89 4.10 -22.46
C SER A 63 -8.03 4.70 -21.64
N GLY A 64 -8.82 5.57 -22.27
CA GLY A 64 -9.99 6.19 -21.67
C GLY A 64 -10.32 7.53 -22.32
N ASN A 65 -11.42 8.14 -21.86
CA ASN A 65 -11.85 9.45 -22.36
C ASN A 65 -11.30 10.56 -21.45
N LYS A 66 -12.03 11.01 -20.43
CA LYS A 66 -11.57 12.07 -19.51
C LYS A 66 -10.29 11.70 -18.75
N TYR A 67 -10.12 10.43 -18.43
CA TYR A 67 -8.96 9.90 -17.71
C TYR A 67 -8.37 8.73 -18.46
N LEU A 68 -7.05 8.66 -18.50
CA LEU A 68 -6.29 7.50 -18.93
C LEU A 68 -5.83 6.72 -17.71
N TYR A 69 -5.69 5.40 -17.86
CA TYR A 69 -5.31 4.48 -16.78
C TYR A 69 -4.08 3.66 -17.17
N PRO A 70 -2.90 4.29 -17.34
CA PRO A 70 -1.67 3.56 -17.56
C PRO A 70 -1.38 2.54 -16.46
N THR A 71 -0.67 1.49 -16.87
CA THR A 71 -0.16 0.45 -15.97
C THR A 71 1.31 0.73 -15.69
N ILE A 72 1.68 0.74 -14.41
CA ILE A 72 3.03 1.00 -13.91
C ILE A 72 3.57 -0.27 -13.26
N GLN A 73 4.80 -0.64 -13.57
CA GLN A 73 5.58 -1.58 -12.78
C GLN A 73 6.20 -0.86 -11.58
N VAL A 74 5.88 -1.31 -10.38
CA VAL A 74 6.42 -0.79 -9.12
C VAL A 74 7.74 -1.50 -8.83
N MET A 75 8.81 -0.72 -8.71
CA MET A 75 10.15 -1.24 -8.44
C MET A 75 10.55 -1.05 -6.98
N ASP A 76 10.10 0.05 -6.37
CA ASP A 76 10.32 0.35 -4.95
C ASP A 76 9.17 1.20 -4.40
N ILE A 77 8.89 1.06 -3.11
CA ILE A 77 7.88 1.87 -2.40
C ILE A 77 8.63 2.77 -1.42
N LEU A 78 8.70 4.06 -1.74
CA LEU A 78 9.44 5.05 -0.96
C LEU A 78 8.59 5.61 0.19
N MET A 79 7.27 5.66 -0.01
CA MET A 79 6.30 6.08 0.99
C MET A 79 4.95 5.43 0.70
N ASN A 80 4.24 5.02 1.74
CA ASN A 80 2.84 4.63 1.66
C ASN A 80 2.11 4.94 2.97
N THR A 81 1.31 6.00 2.97
CA THR A 81 0.50 6.43 4.12
C THR A 81 -0.96 6.07 3.96
N SER A 82 -1.33 5.40 2.86
CA SER A 82 -2.72 5.06 2.55
C SER A 82 -3.30 3.89 3.36
N GLY A 83 -2.44 3.06 3.94
CA GLY A 83 -2.84 1.77 4.54
C GLY A 83 -3.15 0.68 3.52
N LEU A 84 -3.15 0.97 2.21
CA LEU A 84 -3.39 -0.01 1.16
C LEU A 84 -2.12 -0.78 0.80
N HIS A 85 -2.28 -2.05 0.43
CA HIS A 85 -1.17 -2.80 -0.15
C HIS A 85 -0.95 -2.39 -1.62
N ILE A 86 0.25 -1.90 -1.95
CA ILE A 86 0.64 -1.55 -3.32
C ILE A 86 1.25 -2.78 -3.97
N LYS A 87 0.60 -3.28 -5.02
CA LYS A 87 1.05 -4.43 -5.81
C LYS A 87 2.24 -4.06 -6.68
N ASP A 88 2.99 -5.07 -7.14
CA ASP A 88 4.10 -4.92 -8.10
C ASP A 88 3.69 -4.25 -9.42
N THR A 89 2.40 -4.24 -9.72
CA THR A 89 1.83 -3.56 -10.86
C THR A 89 0.52 -2.88 -10.48
N ILE A 90 0.41 -1.59 -10.79
CA ILE A 90 -0.77 -0.79 -10.47
C ILE A 90 -1.25 -0.02 -11.70
N LYS A 91 -2.57 0.21 -11.75
CA LYS A 91 -3.17 1.18 -12.68
C LYS A 91 -3.32 2.51 -11.98
N VAL A 92 -2.91 3.58 -12.66
CA VAL A 92 -2.96 4.93 -12.11
C VAL A 92 -3.68 5.85 -13.08
N ALA A 93 -4.65 6.59 -12.57
CA ALA A 93 -5.40 7.56 -13.35
C ALA A 93 -4.59 8.86 -13.60
N HIS A 94 -4.79 9.49 -14.74
CA HIS A 94 -4.42 10.88 -15.00
C HIS A 94 -5.34 11.49 -16.06
N TYR A 95 -5.34 12.82 -16.20
CA TYR A 95 -6.15 13.49 -17.22
C TYR A 95 -5.60 13.22 -18.62
N ASN A 96 -6.47 12.96 -19.61
CA ASN A 96 -6.03 12.67 -20.98
C ASN A 96 -5.44 13.89 -21.72
N TRP A 97 -5.79 15.11 -21.30
CA TRP A 97 -5.23 16.36 -21.84
C TRP A 97 -3.98 16.83 -21.10
N LYS A 98 -3.52 16.10 -20.07
CA LYS A 98 -2.27 16.37 -19.36
C LYS A 98 -1.22 15.34 -19.75
N SER A 99 0.03 15.64 -19.40
CA SER A 99 1.12 14.68 -19.64
C SER A 99 0.88 13.41 -18.83
N GLY A 100 1.14 12.26 -19.42
CA GLY A 100 1.16 10.98 -18.71
C GLY A 100 2.53 10.69 -18.10
N ILE A 101 2.72 9.47 -17.63
CA ILE A 101 4.01 8.99 -17.15
C ILE A 101 4.96 8.85 -18.35
N PRO A 102 6.19 9.39 -18.30
CA PRO A 102 7.14 9.26 -19.40
C PRO A 102 7.45 7.80 -19.74
N LYS A 103 7.48 7.48 -21.04
CA LYS A 103 7.86 6.15 -21.54
C LYS A 103 9.35 5.90 -21.33
N ASP A 104 9.70 4.62 -21.18
CA ASP A 104 11.07 4.11 -21.20
C ASP A 104 12.02 4.68 -20.13
N LYS A 105 11.48 5.34 -19.11
CA LYS A 105 12.26 5.90 -17.99
C LYS A 105 11.77 5.35 -16.66
N GLU A 106 12.71 5.24 -15.73
CA GLU A 106 12.39 5.05 -14.32
C GLU A 106 12.12 6.41 -13.68
N CYS A 107 11.01 6.52 -12.96
CA CYS A 107 10.60 7.75 -12.33
C CYS A 107 10.28 7.51 -10.85
N ILE A 108 10.52 8.53 -10.03
CA ILE A 108 9.81 8.70 -8.77
C ILE A 108 8.42 9.25 -9.14
N ILE A 109 7.36 8.55 -8.70
CA ILE A 109 5.98 8.81 -9.07
C ILE A 109 5.18 9.09 -7.80
N TYR A 110 4.54 10.25 -7.77
CA TYR A 110 3.78 10.76 -6.64
C TYR A 110 2.28 10.49 -6.85
N LEU A 111 1.65 9.80 -5.90
CA LEU A 111 0.30 9.26 -6.04
C LEU A 111 -0.64 9.75 -4.94
N THR A 112 -1.89 9.97 -5.30
CA THR A 112 -3.00 10.23 -4.38
C THR A 112 -4.16 9.26 -4.66
N SER A 113 -5.21 9.33 -3.84
CA SER A 113 -6.42 8.55 -4.06
C SER A 113 -7.15 8.99 -5.33
N TRP A 114 -7.75 8.03 -6.03
CA TRP A 114 -8.72 8.28 -7.08
C TRP A 114 -10.15 8.18 -6.52
N PRO A 115 -11.05 9.12 -6.82
CA PRO A 115 -10.86 10.33 -7.65
C PRO A 115 -10.02 11.42 -6.96
N ILE A 116 -9.48 12.36 -7.75
CA ILE A 116 -8.64 13.46 -7.25
C ILE A 116 -9.33 14.23 -6.13
N ASP A 117 -8.54 14.70 -5.17
CA ASP A 117 -8.97 15.50 -4.01
C ASP A 117 -9.98 14.80 -3.08
N SER A 118 -10.23 13.51 -3.29
CA SER A 118 -11.03 12.70 -2.38
C SER A 118 -10.23 12.35 -1.14
N GLU A 119 -10.81 12.56 0.04
CA GLU A 119 -10.24 12.10 1.32
C GLU A 119 -10.07 10.57 1.35
N ASN A 120 -10.95 9.85 0.65
CA ASN A 120 -10.99 8.39 0.63
C ASN A 120 -10.78 7.84 -0.78
N PHE A 121 -10.29 6.60 -0.86
CA PHE A 121 -10.24 5.88 -2.12
C PHE A 121 -11.64 5.51 -2.60
N ASN A 122 -11.82 5.38 -3.91
CA ASN A 122 -13.02 4.75 -4.45
C ASN A 122 -13.10 3.27 -4.03
N LYS A 123 -14.24 2.64 -4.33
CA LYS A 123 -14.48 1.20 -4.06
C LYS A 123 -13.45 0.23 -4.66
N ASN A 124 -12.64 0.69 -5.61
CA ASN A 124 -11.63 -0.10 -6.30
C ASN A 124 -10.21 0.22 -5.80
N GLU A 125 -10.07 1.01 -4.73
CA GLU A 125 -8.78 1.38 -4.14
C GLU A 125 -7.79 1.94 -5.18
N SER A 126 -8.32 2.73 -6.12
CA SER A 126 -7.58 3.17 -7.30
C SER A 126 -6.68 4.37 -7.01
N TRP A 127 -5.57 4.45 -7.74
CA TRP A 127 -4.58 5.50 -7.61
C TRP A 127 -4.72 6.56 -8.70
N MET A 128 -4.28 7.77 -8.40
CA MET A 128 -4.14 8.85 -9.38
C MET A 128 -2.78 9.53 -9.22
N LEU A 129 -2.21 10.01 -10.31
CA LEU A 129 -1.11 10.97 -10.24
C LEU A 129 -1.57 12.22 -9.48
N ILE A 130 -0.75 12.76 -8.58
CA ILE A 130 -1.05 14.07 -7.98
C ILE A 130 -1.26 15.12 -9.08
N GLU A 131 -2.24 16.00 -8.91
CA GLU A 131 -2.68 16.97 -9.93
C GLU A 131 -3.18 16.34 -11.25
N GLY A 132 -3.25 15.01 -11.34
CA GLY A 132 -3.57 14.28 -12.56
C GLY A 132 -2.63 14.54 -13.72
N ASP A 133 -1.38 14.91 -13.45
CA ASP A 133 -0.39 15.34 -14.45
C ASP A 133 0.96 14.67 -14.21
N GLY A 134 1.44 13.88 -15.17
CA GLY A 134 2.76 13.28 -15.13
C GLY A 134 3.89 14.30 -15.19
N LYS A 135 3.70 15.49 -15.78
CA LYS A 135 4.73 16.55 -15.76
C LYS A 135 5.00 17.04 -14.33
N TYR A 136 3.98 17.03 -13.48
CA TYR A 136 4.10 17.42 -12.07
C TYR A 136 4.44 16.22 -11.18
N ALA A 137 3.75 15.10 -11.40
CA ALA A 137 3.80 13.91 -10.54
C ALA A 137 4.97 12.94 -10.84
N CYS A 138 5.78 13.17 -11.85
CA CYS A 138 6.90 12.27 -12.19
C CYS A 138 8.24 13.01 -12.17
N GLU A 139 9.24 12.40 -11.53
CA GLU A 139 10.64 12.83 -11.55
C GLU A 139 11.48 11.69 -12.10
N CYS A 140 11.85 11.79 -13.38
CA CYS A 140 12.53 10.73 -14.12
C CYS A 140 14.01 11.05 -14.29
N LYS A 141 14.86 10.03 -14.19
CA LYS A 141 16.29 10.13 -14.52
C LYS A 141 16.56 9.58 -15.91
#